data_AF-A0A0C3DCI8-F1
#
_entry.id   AF-A0A0C3DCI8-F1
#
_cell.length_a   1.000
_cell.length_b   1.000
_cell.length_c   1.000
_cell.angle_alpha   90.00
_cell.angle_beta   90.00
_cell.angle_gamma   90.00
#
_symmetry.space_group_name_H-M   'P 1'
#
loop_
_entity.id
_entity.type
_entity.pdbx_description
1 polymer ?
#
loop_
_entity_poly.entity_id
_entity_poly.type
_entity_poly.pdbx_seq_one_letter_code
_entity_poly.pdbx_strand_id
1 'polypeptide(L)'
;MAPSAEEQSQQQQPNTSRTDKVTDCVTMYAVFCTANIPPQVLDEFIDQAYEGCFAMVDDGDVGASPCILETTDLNSVQHGSRKPARAFESPFLGKTDDEIREWVKEHPHPSFAQLTFTILDEDTIKNKTCRVGYTRGDDRILITDFYATMYVRVPIEMATSSL
;
A
#
# COMPACT_ATOMS: atom_id res chain seq x y z
N MET A 1 -64.64 14.70 8.15
CA MET A 1 -63.77 13.97 7.22
C MET A 1 -62.33 14.29 7.58
N ALA A 2 -61.66 13.36 8.23
CA ALA A 2 -60.22 13.41 8.50
C ALA A 2 -59.68 12.01 8.19
N PRO A 3 -58.61 11.84 7.41
CA PRO A 3 -57.99 10.55 7.25
C PRO A 3 -56.92 10.29 8.32
N SER A 4 -56.96 9.05 8.79
CA SER A 4 -55.98 8.36 9.64
C SER A 4 -54.85 7.76 8.76
N ALA A 5 -53.62 7.73 9.28
CA ALA A 5 -52.52 6.86 8.83
C ALA A 5 -51.44 6.87 9.92
N GLU A 6 -51.40 5.88 10.81
CA GLU A 6 -50.51 4.71 10.71
C GLU A 6 -49.02 5.08 10.62
N GLU A 7 -48.40 5.20 11.81
CA GLU A 7 -46.96 5.20 12.01
C GLU A 7 -46.38 3.83 11.61
N GLN A 8 -45.67 3.78 10.49
CA GLN A 8 -44.78 2.67 10.15
C GLN A 8 -43.33 3.09 10.35
N SER A 9 -42.71 2.49 11.36
CA SER A 9 -41.28 2.48 11.62
C SER A 9 -40.48 2.09 10.38
N GLN A 10 -39.68 3.02 9.85
CA GLN A 10 -38.57 2.69 8.96
C GLN A 10 -37.26 2.81 9.74
N GLN A 11 -36.68 1.65 10.04
CA GLN A 11 -35.30 1.50 10.48
C GLN A 11 -34.38 2.15 9.44
N GLN A 12 -33.78 3.29 9.79
CA GLN A 12 -32.64 3.82 9.05
C GLN A 12 -31.42 2.98 9.41
N GLN A 13 -31.11 2.00 8.56
CA GLN A 13 -29.76 1.46 8.49
C GLN A 13 -28.84 2.57 7.94
N PRO A 14 -27.68 2.85 8.58
CA PRO A 14 -26.72 3.77 8.00
C PRO A 14 -26.12 3.12 6.75
N ASN A 15 -26.36 3.75 5.60
CA ASN A 15 -25.64 3.53 4.35
C ASN A 15 -24.14 3.70 4.62
N THR A 16 -23.45 2.61 4.92
CA THR A 16 -21.98 2.53 4.90
C THR A 16 -21.53 2.25 3.48
N SER A 17 -21.89 3.15 2.55
CA SER A 17 -21.13 3.32 1.33
C SER A 17 -19.85 4.05 1.70
N ARG A 18 -18.83 3.29 2.13
CA ARG A 18 -17.46 3.78 2.24
C ARG A 18 -17.11 4.36 0.87
N THR A 19 -17.21 5.66 0.77
CA THR A 19 -17.10 6.37 -0.50
C THR A 19 -15.67 6.18 -0.94
N ASP A 20 -15.50 5.63 -2.14
CA ASP A 20 -14.23 5.31 -2.78
C ASP A 20 -13.53 6.61 -3.22
N LYS A 21 -13.31 7.51 -2.26
CA LYS A 21 -12.60 8.76 -2.46
C LYS A 21 -11.12 8.44 -2.39
N VAL A 22 -10.57 8.03 -3.54
CA VAL A 22 -9.16 8.29 -3.79
C VAL A 22 -9.05 9.81 -3.83
N THR A 23 -8.45 10.38 -2.79
CA THR A 23 -8.06 11.78 -2.81
C THR A 23 -6.95 11.89 -3.87
N ASP A 24 -7.03 12.85 -4.80
CA ASP A 24 -6.07 13.03 -5.91
C ASP A 24 -4.61 13.35 -5.46
N CYS A 25 -4.27 13.15 -4.18
CA CYS A 25 -2.99 13.47 -3.54
C CYS A 25 -2.44 12.30 -2.69
N VAL A 26 -2.53 11.06 -3.17
CA VAL A 26 -1.95 9.90 -2.47
C VAL A 26 -0.56 9.60 -3.01
N THR A 27 0.47 9.70 -2.15
CA THR A 27 1.81 9.18 -2.43
C THR A 27 1.75 7.65 -2.43
N MET A 28 2.16 7.03 -3.53
CA MET A 28 2.22 5.57 -3.66
C MET A 28 3.55 5.04 -3.12
N TYR A 29 3.47 3.98 -2.34
CA TYR A 29 4.61 3.34 -1.71
C TYR A 29 4.88 2.04 -2.46
N ALA A 30 5.94 2.04 -3.27
CA ALA A 30 6.26 0.91 -4.14
C ALA A 30 6.50 -0.39 -3.33
N VAL A 31 5.96 -1.48 -3.85
CA VAL A 31 6.07 -2.84 -3.32
C VAL A 31 6.49 -3.76 -4.46
N PHE A 32 7.62 -4.43 -4.30
CA PHE A 32 8.26 -5.27 -5.29
C PHE A 32 8.08 -6.74 -4.92
N CYS A 33 7.54 -7.55 -5.83
CA CYS A 33 7.47 -8.99 -5.65
C CYS A 33 8.70 -9.65 -6.29
N THR A 34 9.64 -10.13 -5.48
CA THR A 34 10.82 -10.86 -5.97
C THR A 34 10.60 -12.38 -6.00
N ALA A 35 9.44 -12.83 -5.51
CA ALA A 35 8.95 -14.21 -5.61
C ALA A 35 7.50 -14.24 -6.15
N ASN A 36 7.03 -15.44 -6.50
CA ASN A 36 5.64 -15.66 -6.91
C ASN A 36 4.71 -15.66 -5.67
N ILE A 37 4.22 -14.48 -5.30
CA ILE A 37 3.36 -14.30 -4.13
C ILE A 37 1.91 -14.69 -4.47
N PRO A 38 1.28 -15.61 -3.70
CA PRO A 38 -0.11 -15.98 -3.94
C PRO A 38 -1.06 -14.77 -3.78
N PRO A 39 -2.10 -14.62 -4.63
CA PRO A 39 -3.04 -13.50 -4.54
C PRO A 39 -3.68 -13.32 -3.17
N GLN A 40 -3.93 -14.42 -2.44
CA GLN A 40 -4.49 -14.36 -1.09
C GLN A 40 -3.53 -13.68 -0.10
N VAL A 41 -2.23 -13.89 -0.24
CA VAL A 41 -1.21 -13.22 0.59
C VAL A 41 -1.10 -11.75 0.21
N LEU A 42 -1.24 -11.41 -1.07
CA LEU A 42 -1.30 -10.02 -1.54
C LEU A 42 -2.53 -9.30 -1.01
N ASP A 43 -3.70 -9.94 -1.00
CA ASP A 43 -4.92 -9.39 -0.41
C ASP A 43 -4.74 -9.10 1.08
N GLU A 44 -4.15 -10.03 1.83
CA GLU A 44 -3.82 -9.84 3.25
C GLU A 44 -2.82 -8.70 3.46
N PHE A 45 -1.80 -8.59 2.60
CA PHE A 45 -0.85 -7.49 2.62
C PHE A 45 -1.55 -6.14 2.40
N ILE A 46 -2.41 -6.05 1.38
CA ILE A 46 -3.15 -4.83 1.05
C ILE A 46 -3.99 -4.39 2.26
N ASP A 47 -4.79 -5.30 2.84
CA ASP A 47 -5.63 -4.98 4.00
C ASP A 47 -4.82 -4.44 5.18
N GLN A 48 -3.80 -5.19 5.60
CA GLN A 48 -3.02 -4.84 6.78
C GLN A 48 -2.18 -3.58 6.56
N ALA A 49 -1.58 -3.40 5.37
CA ALA A 49 -0.81 -2.21 5.06
C ALA A 49 -1.68 -0.94 5.08
N TYR A 50 -2.91 -1.01 4.56
CA TYR A 50 -3.86 0.10 4.70
C TYR A 50 -4.32 0.31 6.14
N GLU A 51 -4.55 -0.76 6.90
CA GLU A 51 -4.88 -0.65 8.33
C GLU A 51 -3.76 0.07 9.11
N GLY A 52 -2.50 -0.29 8.84
CA GLY A 52 -1.32 0.37 9.40
C GLY A 52 -1.17 1.82 8.97
N CYS A 53 -1.57 2.17 7.74
CA CYS A 53 -1.72 3.57 7.33
C CYS A 53 -2.72 4.31 8.22
N PHE A 54 -3.95 3.82 8.30
CA PHE A 54 -5.03 4.52 9.00
C PHE A 54 -4.75 4.66 10.50
N ALA A 55 -4.03 3.73 11.11
CA ALA A 55 -3.65 3.81 12.52
C ALA A 55 -2.66 4.94 12.86
N MET A 56 -2.07 5.62 11.87
CA MET A 56 -1.17 6.76 12.11
C MET A 56 -1.90 8.10 12.37
N VAL A 57 -3.19 8.19 12.03
CA VAL A 57 -3.96 9.43 12.14
C VAL A 57 -5.27 9.17 12.86
N ASP A 58 -5.62 10.05 13.80
CA ASP A 58 -6.86 9.92 14.57
C ASP A 58 -8.12 10.11 13.70
N ASP A 59 -8.03 10.95 12.66
CA ASP A 59 -9.07 11.16 11.64
C ASP A 59 -8.42 11.60 10.31
N GLY A 60 -8.72 10.90 9.21
CA GLY A 60 -8.36 11.33 7.84
C GLY A 60 -7.68 10.29 6.96
N ASP A 61 -7.36 10.71 5.73
CA ASP A 61 -6.53 9.96 4.78
C ASP A 61 -5.08 10.41 4.92
N VAL A 62 -4.17 9.47 5.18
CA VAL A 62 -2.72 9.74 5.30
C VAL A 62 -2.13 10.18 3.96
N GLY A 63 -2.88 10.05 2.86
CA GLY A 63 -2.34 10.31 1.53
C GLY A 63 -1.25 9.30 1.19
N ALA A 64 -1.35 8.08 1.70
CA ALA A 64 -0.38 7.01 1.51
C ALA A 64 -1.07 5.71 1.10
N SER A 65 -0.56 5.06 0.06
CA SER A 65 -1.11 3.80 -0.43
C SER A 65 -0.02 2.82 -0.84
N PRO A 66 -0.07 1.56 -0.37
CA PRO A 66 0.81 0.52 -0.87
C PRO A 66 0.53 0.26 -2.35
N CYS A 67 1.57 0.09 -3.15
CA CYS A 67 1.46 -0.15 -4.59
C CYS A 67 2.38 -1.30 -5.03
N ILE A 68 1.79 -2.49 -5.14
CA ILE A 68 2.38 -3.68 -5.76
C ILE A 68 2.60 -3.40 -7.23
N LEU A 69 3.86 -3.40 -7.63
CA LEU A 69 4.25 -3.09 -9.00
C LEU A 69 4.12 -4.32 -9.90
N GLU A 70 3.09 -4.30 -10.75
CA GLU A 70 2.83 -5.29 -11.79
C GLU A 70 3.50 -4.92 -13.14
N THR A 71 4.15 -3.76 -13.20
CA THR A 71 4.76 -3.17 -14.40
C THR A 71 5.99 -2.33 -14.04
N THR A 72 6.90 -2.14 -15.00
CA THR A 72 8.02 -1.19 -14.88
C THR A 72 7.68 0.21 -15.40
N ASP A 73 6.58 0.38 -16.15
CA ASP A 73 6.12 1.69 -16.60
C ASP A 73 5.31 2.39 -15.51
N LEU A 74 5.99 3.18 -14.68
CA LEU A 74 5.36 3.90 -13.57
C LEU A 74 4.28 4.90 -14.01
N ASN A 75 4.31 5.41 -15.24
CA ASN A 75 3.29 6.33 -15.75
C ASN A 75 1.94 5.62 -15.97
N SER A 76 1.96 4.30 -16.17
CA SER A 76 0.75 3.50 -16.32
C SER A 76 0.03 3.25 -14.99
N VAL A 77 0.71 3.49 -13.86
CA VAL A 77 0.16 3.27 -12.52
C VAL A 77 -0.60 4.51 -12.04
N GLN A 78 -1.92 4.40 -11.97
CA GLN A 78 -2.82 5.51 -11.60
C GLN A 78 -3.25 5.49 -10.14
N HIS A 79 -3.22 4.33 -9.50
CA HIS A 79 -3.66 4.14 -8.12
C HIS A 79 -2.84 3.04 -7.45
N GLY A 80 -2.79 3.04 -6.12
CA GLY A 80 -2.19 1.92 -5.39
C GLY A 80 -3.06 0.66 -5.43
N SER A 81 -2.56 -0.39 -4.81
CA SER A 81 -3.11 -1.74 -4.94
C SER A 81 -4.46 -1.90 -4.25
N ARG A 82 -5.34 -2.70 -4.85
CA ARG A 82 -6.70 -2.94 -4.37
C ARG A 82 -7.02 -4.43 -4.44
N LYS A 83 -7.87 -4.86 -3.53
CA LYS A 83 -8.44 -6.20 -3.56
C LYS A 83 -9.60 -6.29 -4.58
N PRO A 84 -9.88 -7.48 -5.12
CA PRO A 84 -9.06 -8.69 -5.01
C PRO A 84 -7.81 -8.59 -5.89
N ALA A 85 -6.66 -8.95 -5.32
CA ALA A 85 -5.42 -9.10 -6.04
C ALA A 85 -5.56 -10.20 -7.10
N ARG A 86 -4.93 -10.00 -8.25
CA ARG A 86 -4.91 -10.98 -9.34
C ARG A 86 -3.58 -11.70 -9.35
N ALA A 87 -3.56 -12.89 -9.93
CA ALA A 87 -2.29 -13.52 -10.27
C ALA A 87 -1.62 -12.71 -11.38
N PHE A 88 -0.32 -12.47 -11.24
CA PHE A 88 0.52 -11.80 -12.22
C PHE A 88 1.93 -12.37 -12.14
N GLU A 89 2.71 -12.17 -13.20
CA GLU A 89 4.15 -12.43 -13.19
C GLU A 89 4.86 -11.11 -12.90
N SER A 90 5.60 -11.04 -11.80
CA SER A 90 6.26 -9.78 -11.44
C SER A 90 7.44 -9.51 -12.37
N PRO A 91 7.59 -8.28 -12.91
CA PRO A 91 8.79 -7.91 -13.67
C PRO A 91 10.05 -7.83 -12.79
N PHE A 92 9.91 -8.01 -11.48
CA PHE A 92 10.99 -7.97 -10.50
C PHE A 92 11.33 -9.36 -9.92
N LEU A 93 10.77 -10.42 -10.49
CA LEU A 93 10.99 -11.79 -10.04
C LEU A 93 12.49 -12.13 -10.01
N GLY A 94 12.97 -12.68 -8.89
CA GLY A 94 14.36 -13.10 -8.70
C GLY A 94 15.36 -11.97 -8.49
N LYS A 95 14.95 -10.70 -8.49
CA LYS A 95 15.85 -9.58 -8.21
C LYS A 95 16.31 -9.56 -6.76
N THR A 96 17.57 -9.19 -6.58
CA THR A 96 18.20 -8.94 -5.29
C THR A 96 17.81 -7.58 -4.72
N ASP A 97 18.04 -7.39 -3.42
CA ASP A 97 17.73 -6.13 -2.74
C ASP A 97 18.50 -4.95 -3.34
N ASP A 98 19.75 -5.18 -3.76
CA ASP A 98 20.59 -4.16 -4.39
C ASP A 98 20.07 -3.78 -5.78
N GLU A 99 19.61 -4.75 -6.58
CA GLU A 99 19.00 -4.48 -7.88
C GLU A 99 17.66 -3.73 -7.75
N ILE A 100 16.84 -4.07 -6.76
CA ILE A 100 15.61 -3.32 -6.47
C ILE A 100 15.96 -1.89 -6.04
N ARG A 101 16.95 -1.75 -5.14
CA ARG A 101 17.39 -0.45 -4.65
C ARG A 101 17.92 0.43 -5.78
N GLU A 102 18.75 -0.12 -6.66
CA GLU A 102 19.27 0.58 -7.83
C GLU A 102 18.13 1.00 -8.78
N TRP A 103 17.19 0.08 -9.04
CA TRP A 103 16.03 0.38 -9.88
C TRP A 103 15.21 1.56 -9.35
N VAL A 104 14.92 1.61 -8.04
CA VAL A 104 14.18 2.73 -7.43
C VAL A 104 14.94 4.06 -7.58
N LYS A 105 16.27 4.05 -7.47
CA LYS A 105 17.09 5.27 -7.66
C LYS A 105 17.06 5.77 -9.10
N GLU A 106 17.03 4.86 -10.07
CA GLU A 106 17.05 5.17 -11.50
C GLU A 106 15.68 5.58 -12.05
N HIS A 107 14.59 5.20 -11.37
CA HIS A 107 13.22 5.43 -11.83
C HIS A 107 12.41 6.30 -10.85
N PRO A 108 12.84 7.54 -10.53
CA PRO A 108 12.06 8.43 -9.69
C PRO A 108 10.76 8.83 -10.40
N HIS A 109 9.65 8.84 -9.66
CA HIS A 109 8.34 9.24 -10.19
C HIS A 109 7.61 10.11 -9.17
N PRO A 110 6.97 11.23 -9.58
CA PRO A 110 6.38 12.19 -8.65
C PRO A 110 5.23 11.62 -7.80
N SER A 111 4.55 10.59 -8.29
CA SER A 111 3.48 9.90 -7.55
C SER A 111 3.99 8.83 -6.57
N PHE A 112 5.29 8.54 -6.53
CA PHE A 112 5.86 7.48 -5.69
C PHE A 112 6.80 8.03 -4.62
N ALA A 113 6.77 7.38 -3.46
CA ALA A 113 7.76 7.52 -2.40
C ALA A 113 9.16 7.17 -2.95
N GLN A 114 10.18 7.99 -2.64
CA GLN A 114 11.49 7.91 -3.30
C GLN A 114 12.60 7.35 -2.39
N LEU A 115 12.36 7.29 -1.08
CA LEU A 115 13.39 6.97 -0.11
C LEU A 115 13.29 5.56 0.44
N THR A 116 12.12 4.94 0.32
CA THR A 116 11.79 3.64 0.85
C THR A 116 11.08 2.77 -0.17
N PHE A 117 11.28 1.46 -0.08
CA PHE A 117 10.56 0.47 -0.87
C PHE A 117 10.29 -0.78 -0.03
N THR A 118 9.25 -1.53 -0.39
CA THR A 118 8.95 -2.83 0.23
C THR A 118 9.27 -3.95 -0.75
N ILE A 119 9.83 -5.06 -0.27
CA ILE A 119 10.02 -6.30 -1.01
C ILE A 119 9.17 -7.41 -0.37
N LEU A 120 8.45 -8.14 -1.21
CA LEU A 120 7.76 -9.39 -0.90
C LEU A 120 8.51 -10.54 -1.58
N ASP A 121 8.94 -11.52 -0.82
CA ASP A 121 9.80 -12.62 -1.27
C ASP A 121 9.24 -13.99 -0.87
N GLU A 122 10.05 -15.05 -0.95
CA GLU A 122 9.61 -16.40 -0.58
C GLU A 122 9.27 -16.52 0.92
N ASP A 123 9.93 -15.76 1.79
CA ASP A 123 9.68 -15.76 3.23
C ASP A 123 8.39 -15.04 3.57
N THR A 124 7.97 -14.06 2.76
CA THR A 124 6.65 -13.42 2.87
C THR A 124 5.51 -14.43 2.88
N ILE A 125 5.56 -15.45 2.03
CA ILE A 125 4.49 -16.46 1.89
C ILE A 125 4.30 -17.25 3.20
N LYS A 126 5.41 -17.52 3.90
CA LYS A 126 5.41 -18.34 5.13
C LYS A 126 5.14 -17.50 6.37
N ASN A 127 5.83 -16.37 6.48
CA ASN A 127 5.92 -15.60 7.72
C ASN A 127 4.97 -14.40 7.75
N LYS A 128 4.35 -14.04 6.62
CA LYS A 128 3.53 -12.83 6.46
C LYS A 128 4.28 -11.55 6.87
N THR A 129 5.59 -11.56 6.59
CA THR A 129 6.49 -10.43 6.78
C THR A 129 6.90 -9.86 5.43
N CYS A 130 7.30 -8.61 5.43
CA CYS A 130 7.88 -7.95 4.29
C CYS A 130 9.20 -7.29 4.67
N ARG A 131 10.00 -6.98 3.65
CA ARG A 131 11.31 -6.36 3.79
C ARG A 131 11.22 -4.91 3.35
N VAL A 132 11.70 -3.97 4.15
CA VAL A 132 11.70 -2.54 3.85
C VAL A 132 13.14 -2.10 3.65
N GLY A 133 13.43 -1.57 2.47
CA GLY A 133 14.73 -1.03 2.10
C GLY A 133 14.71 0.48 1.92
N TYR A 134 15.90 1.06 1.90
CA TYR A 134 16.14 2.50 1.77
C TYR A 134 16.97 2.80 0.52
N THR A 135 16.72 3.95 -0.12
CA THR A 135 17.50 4.37 -1.30
C THR A 135 18.71 5.23 -0.93
N ARG A 136 18.81 5.71 0.31
CA ARG A 136 19.92 6.55 0.77
C ARG A 136 20.41 6.14 2.16
N GLY A 137 21.72 6.30 2.35
CA GLY A 137 22.38 6.21 3.65
C GLY A 137 22.64 4.78 4.13
N ASP A 138 21.58 3.99 4.26
CA ASP A 138 21.61 2.69 4.93
C ASP A 138 21.25 1.54 3.99
N ASP A 139 22.18 0.61 3.79
CA ASP A 139 21.97 -0.58 2.96
C ASP A 139 21.27 -1.71 3.72
N ARG A 140 20.97 -1.52 5.01
CA ARG A 140 20.22 -2.50 5.80
C ARG A 140 18.78 -2.62 5.30
N ILE A 141 18.26 -3.83 5.44
CA ILE A 141 16.86 -4.16 5.20
C ILE A 141 16.18 -4.38 6.54
N LEU A 142 15.08 -3.66 6.77
CA LEU A 142 14.22 -3.86 7.93
C LEU A 142 13.20 -4.95 7.61
N ILE A 143 12.94 -5.87 8.54
CA ILE A 143 11.86 -6.86 8.40
C ILE A 143 10.69 -6.39 9.27
N THR A 144 9.50 -6.28 8.66
CA THR A 144 8.26 -5.90 9.35
C THR A 144 7.14 -6.87 9.01
N ASP A 145 6.09 -6.92 9.83
CA ASP A 145 4.82 -7.47 9.37
C ASP A 145 4.14 -6.52 8.34
N PHE A 146 3.02 -6.96 7.77
CA PHE A 146 2.29 -6.20 6.75
C PHE A 146 1.66 -4.92 7.32
N TYR A 147 1.21 -4.93 8.57
CA TYR A 147 0.63 -3.77 9.21
C TYR A 147 1.67 -2.66 9.42
N ALA A 148 2.84 -3.02 9.95
CA ALA A 148 3.89 -2.08 10.28
C ALA A 148 4.62 -1.51 9.05
N THR A 149 4.48 -2.11 7.86
CA THR A 149 5.23 -1.69 6.66
C THR A 149 4.99 -0.22 6.31
N MET A 150 3.73 0.21 6.29
CA MET A 150 3.37 1.59 5.97
C MET A 150 3.55 2.51 7.18
N TYR A 151 3.24 2.00 8.38
CA TYR A 151 3.44 2.72 9.64
C TYR A 151 4.89 3.20 9.81
N VAL A 152 5.86 2.41 9.34
CA VAL A 152 7.29 2.77 9.39
C VAL A 152 7.70 3.65 8.21
N ARG A 153 7.23 3.37 6.99
CA ARG A 153 7.69 4.07 5.78
C ARG A 153 7.21 5.51 5.68
N VAL A 154 5.95 5.77 6.02
CA VAL A 154 5.37 7.11 5.87
C VAL A 154 6.10 8.17 6.69
N PRO A 155 6.39 7.97 7.99
CA PRO A 155 7.15 8.95 8.76
C PRO A 155 8.56 9.20 8.20
N ILE A 156 9.21 8.17 7.65
CA ILE A 156 10.56 8.28 7.10
C ILE A 156 10.55 9.20 5.88
N GLU A 157 9.63 9.01 4.94
CA GLU A 157 9.50 9.87 3.74
C GLU A 157 9.15 11.32 4.10
N MET A 158 8.29 11.52 5.10
CA MET A 158 7.85 12.84 5.56
C MET A 158 8.97 13.62 6.25
N ALA A 159 9.76 12.96 7.11
CA ALA A 159 10.86 13.60 7.83
C ALA A 159 11.94 14.15 6.89
N THR A 160 12.18 13.48 5.77
CA THR A 160 13.18 13.84 4.77
C THR A 160 12.70 14.84 3.71
N SER A 161 11.39 14.97 3.52
CA SER A 161 10.80 15.99 2.63
C SER A 161 10.84 17.40 3.23
N SER A 162 11.26 17.52 4.50
CA SER A 162 11.34 18.78 5.25
C SER A 162 12.77 19.37 5.32
N LEU A 163 13.73 18.82 4.57
CA LEU A 163 15.13 19.26 4.46
C LEU A 163 15.42 19.83 3.07
#